data_AF-A0A1L6F9F0-F1
#
_entry.id   AF-A0A1L6F9F0-F1
#
_cell.length_a   1.000
_cell.length_b   1.000
_cell.length_c   1.000
_cell.angle_alpha   90.00
_cell.angle_beta   90.00
_cell.angle_gamma   90.00
#
_symmetry.space_group_name_H-M   'P 1'
#
loop_
_entity.id
_entity.type
_entity.pdbx_description
1 polymer ?
#
loop_
_entity_poly.entity_id
_entity_poly.type
_entity_poly.pdbx_seq_one_letter_code
_entity_poly.pdbx_strand_id
1 'polypeptide(L)' 'MLLPAAVLAECGITDEIDLRLEGTRIIIEPAKPSRQGWFDGYRAEDDVDAWQGLPPEADSGDWAW' A
#
# COMPACT_ATOMS: atom_id res chain seq x y z
N MET A 1 8.18 17.74 20.72
CA MET A 1 9.45 17.02 20.53
C MET A 1 10.14 17.63 19.33
N LEU A 2 11.44 17.91 19.42
CA LEU A 2 12.23 18.40 18.28
C LEU A 2 13.23 17.31 17.91
N LEU A 3 13.30 16.96 16.63
CA LEU A 3 14.26 15.98 16.10
C LEU A 3 15.30 16.73 15.25
N PRO A 4 16.61 16.42 15.40
CA PRO A 4 17.63 17.00 14.54
C PRO A 4 17.44 16.58 13.08
N ALA A 5 17.55 17.54 12.16
CA ALA A 5 17.39 17.27 10.72
C ALA A 5 18.38 16.22 10.19
N ALA A 6 19.61 16.20 10.71
CA ALA A 6 20.62 15.21 10.34
C ALA A 6 20.17 13.77 10.65
N VAL A 7 19.49 13.56 11.79
CA VAL A 7 18.98 12.24 12.18
C VAL A 7 17.84 11.81 11.26
N LEU A 8 16.92 12.72 10.92
CA LEU A 8 15.84 12.43 9.98
C LEU A 8 16.38 12.03 8.60
N ALA A 9 17.40 12.74 8.10
CA ALA A 9 18.04 12.44 6.83
C ALA A 9 18.74 11.08 6.82
N GLU A 10 19.46 10.72 7.89
CA GLU A 10 20.08 9.40 8.05
C GLU A 10 19.04 8.26 8.10
N CYS A 11 17.86 8.54 8.65
CA CYS A 11 16.73 7.61 8.65
C CYS A 11 15.96 7.55 7.31
N GLY A 12 16.34 8.35 6.31
CA GLY A 12 15.63 8.43 5.03
C GLY A 12 14.24 9.05 5.13
N ILE A 13 13.96 9.79 6.20
CA ILE A 13 12.68 10.49 6.39
C ILE A 13 12.71 11.79 5.60
N THR A 14 11.69 11.99 4.77
CA THR A 14 11.49 13.22 3.99
C THR A 14 10.21 13.93 4.43
N ASP A 15 9.18 13.97 3.58
CA ASP A 15 7.99 14.79 3.77
C ASP A 15 6.87 14.04 4.50
N GLU A 16 6.82 12.71 4.35
CA GLU A 16 5.79 11.85 4.93
C GLU A 16 6.40 10.80 5.86
N ILE A 17 5.72 10.52 6.97
CA ILE A 17 6.11 9.53 7.97
C ILE A 17 4.92 8.66 8.35
N ASP A 18 5.21 7.40 8.66
CA ASP A 18 4.29 6.50 9.36
C ASP A 18 4.61 6.49 10.86
N LEU A 19 3.56 6.53 11.67
CA LEU A 19 3.63 6.50 13.13
C LEU A 19 2.87 5.31 13.67
N ARG A 20 3.51 4.50 14.52
CA ARG A 20 2.83 3.43 15.26
C ARG A 20 3.30 3.34 16.70
N LEU A 21 2.42 2.83 17.56
CA LEU A 21 2.71 2.55 18.96
C LEU A 21 3.06 1.06 19.11
N GLU A 22 4.25 0.78 19.61
CA GLU A 22 4.68 -0.57 20.01
C GLU A 22 4.93 -0.60 21.52
N GLY A 23 3.95 -1.11 22.26
CA GLY A 23 3.96 -1.08 23.73
C GLY A 23 3.99 0.35 24.26
N THR A 24 5.12 0.78 24.80
CA THR A 24 5.34 2.15 25.31
C THR A 24 6.26 2.98 24.41
N ARG A 25 6.54 2.51 23.18
CA ARG A 25 7.45 3.17 22.22
C ARG A 25 6.67 3.72 21.03
N ILE A 26 6.98 4.95 20.64
CA ILE A 26 6.54 5.49 19.35
C ILE A 26 7.59 5.12 18.32
N ILE A 27 7.17 4.39 17.29
CA ILE A 27 7.99 4.07 16.12
C ILE A 27 7.65 5.06 15.03
N ILE A 28 8.68 5.69 14.47
CA ILE A 28 8.60 6.66 13.38
C ILE A 28 9.42 6.09 12.24
N GLU A 29 8.79 5.91 11.09
CA GLU A 29 9.44 5.38 9.88
C GLU A 29 9.10 6.27 8.68
N PRO A 30 9.95 6.32 7.64
CA PRO A 30 9.57 6.95 6.38
C PRO A 30 8.27 6.35 5.86
N ALA A 31 7.34 7.19 5.43
CA ALA A 31 6.11 6.69 4.83
C ALA A 31 6.46 5.86 3.59
N LYS A 32 5.84 4.69 3.50
CA LYS A 32 5.87 3.89 2.27
C LYS A 32 4.54 4.08 1.59
N PRO A 33 4.46 4.90 0.53
CA PRO A 33 3.20 5.12 -0.15
C PRO A 33 2.67 3.76 -0.59
N SER A 34 1.45 3.44 -0.14
CA SER A 34 0.81 2.20 -0.55
C SER A 34 0.79 2.16 -2.06
N ARG A 35 1.32 1.07 -2.63
CA ARG A 35 1.31 0.84 -4.09
C ARG A 35 2.21 1.80 -4.88
N GLN A 36 3.22 2.40 -4.24
CA GLN A 36 4.27 3.12 -4.96
C GLN A 36 4.89 2.20 -6.01
N GLY A 37 4.90 2.64 -7.26
CA GLY A 37 5.40 1.87 -8.40
C GLY A 37 4.56 0.66 -8.79
N TRP A 38 3.34 0.50 -8.25
CA TRP A 38 2.51 -0.68 -8.56
C TRP A 38 2.12 -0.77 -10.03
N PHE A 39 1.98 0.38 -10.70
CA PHE A 39 1.68 0.45 -12.11
C PHE A 39 2.93 0.70 -12.97
N ASP A 40 4.13 0.68 -12.40
CA ASP A 40 5.35 0.87 -13.17
C ASP A 40 5.52 -0.30 -14.15
N GLY A 41 5.51 0.01 -15.45
CA GLY A 41 5.55 -1.01 -16.50
C GLY A 41 4.24 -1.76 -16.72
N TYR A 42 3.12 -1.32 -16.11
CA TYR A 42 1.81 -1.84 -16.46
C TYR A 42 1.47 -1.50 -17.92
N ARG A 43 1.02 -2.52 -18.65
CA ARG A 43 0.67 -2.45 -20.07
C ARG A 43 -0.79 -2.82 -20.22
N ALA A 44 -1.64 -1.82 -20.44
CA ALA A 44 -3.08 -2.02 -20.57
C ALA A 44 -3.43 -2.96 -21.74
N GLU A 45 -2.57 -3.02 -22.76
CA GLU A 45 -2.73 -3.95 -23.89
C GLU A 45 -2.57 -5.43 -23.49
N ASP A 46 -1.86 -5.71 -22.39
CA ASP A 46 -1.63 -7.06 -21.87
C ASP A 46 -2.67 -7.43 -20.78
N ASP A 47 -3.50 -6.47 -20.35
CA ASP A 47 -4.55 -6.66 -19.33
C ASP A 47 -5.85 -7.19 -19.96
N VAL A 48 -5.79 -8.45 -20.36
CA VAL A 48 -6.94 -9.17 -20.92
C VAL A 48 -7.94 -9.47 -19.81
N ASP A 49 -9.21 -9.14 -20.04
CA ASP A 49 -10.30 -9.43 -19.11
C ASP A 49 -10.38 -10.94 -18.82
N ALA A 50 -9.93 -11.32 -17.63
CA ALA A 50 -9.92 -12.70 -17.16
C ALA A 50 -11.33 -13.31 -17.03
N TRP A 51 -12.36 -12.47 -17.01
CA TRP A 51 -13.76 -12.87 -16.90
C TRP A 51 -14.47 -12.89 -18.25
N GLN A 52 -13.77 -12.52 -19.33
CA GLN A 52 -14.35 -12.52 -20.67
C GLN A 52 -14.83 -13.92 -21.06
N GLY A 53 -16.12 -14.04 -21.36
CA GLY A 53 -16.73 -15.29 -21.80
C GLY A 53 -17.19 -16.23 -20.69
N LEU A 54 -16.98 -15.87 -19.42
CA LEU A 54 -17.66 -16.54 -18.33
C LEU A 54 -19.14 -16.10 -18.29
N PRO A 55 -20.09 -17.04 -18.21
CA PRO A 55 -21.48 -16.68 -18.00
C PRO A 55 -21.59 -15.99 -16.63
N PRO A 56 -22.45 -14.95 -16.48
CA PRO A 56 -22.75 -14.42 -15.16
C PRO A 56 -23.25 -15.59 -14.29
N GLU A 57 -22.56 -15.84 -13.18
CA GLU A 57 -22.82 -16.99 -12.31
C GLU A 57 -24.31 -17.05 -11.96
N ALA A 58 -24.97 -18.15 -12.34
CA ALA A 58 -26.39 -18.39 -12.09
C ALA A 58 -26.63 -19.04 -10.72
N ASP A 59 -25.73 -18.86 -9.75
CA ASP A 59 -25.93 -19.35 -8.40
C ASP A 59 -25.50 -18.29 -7.38
N SER A 60 -26.46 -17.44 -7.04
CA SER A 60 -26.41 -16.53 -5.89
C SER A 60 -26.61 -17.33 -4.60
N GLY A 61 -25.74 -18.31 -4.34
CA GLY A 61 -25.65 -18.91 -3.02
C GLY A 61 -25.26 -17.83 -2.02
N ASP A 62 -26.10 -17.60 -1.00
CA ASP A 62 -25.85 -16.60 0.02
C ASP A 62 -24.46 -16.84 0.64
N TRP A 63 -23.55 -15.89 0.42
CA TRP A 63 -22.22 -15.90 1.01
C TRP A 63 -22.39 -15.81 2.54
N ALA A 64 -22.14 -16.91 3.25
CA ALA A 64 -22.06 -16.92 4.70
C ALA A 64 -20.64 -16.49 5.11
N TRP A 65 -20.55 -15.28 5.66
CA TRP A 65 -19.32 -14.71 6.22
C TRP A 65 -18.90 -15.39 7.52
#